data_AF-A0A0M9ELP0-F1
#
_entry.id   AF-A0A0M9ELP0-F1
#
_cell.length_a   1.000
_cell.length_b   1.000
_cell.length_c   1.000
_cell.angle_alpha   90.00
_cell.angle_beta   90.00
_cell.angle_gamma   90.00
#
_symmetry.space_group_name_H-M   'P 1'
#
loop_
_entity.id
_entity.type
_entity.pdbx_description
1 polymer ?
#
loop_
_entity_poly.entity_id
_entity_poly.type
_entity_poly.pdbx_seq_one_letter_code
_entity_poly.pdbx_strand_id
1 'polypeptide(L)'
;MLLDNGSHEHNHVPISGLQKPLQSDCFIQACQSHNELPTDDVLPQVEDELLEKHRLPLEQLFKRYSAQDLFAVYILHRHFKVPVGSNLVGRTEVFDHRRYYWTRIVANDNISSGEACGRKFVYDEQQGWLPCEFHEGLAPDLSKVDTGFFPEFANYLTKHKLTSTFGLEYIVPELLLVNMFEITLSNGVLVLVESAHVSMGDSVKVTTSLGWPSCRSVERRTDCWKNPDGSHKEVNVDTHKSYNSFNDVIGLVENQLSDYLPGSQSFLENRDKAAPVDLE
;
A
#
# COMPACT_ATOMS: atom_id res chain seq x y z
N MET A 1 4.42 -50.75 2.79
CA MET A 1 4.91 -49.68 3.68
C MET A 1 4.57 -48.36 3.01
N LEU A 2 3.55 -47.69 3.51
CA LEU A 2 3.19 -46.34 3.10
C LEU A 2 4.13 -45.40 3.84
N LEU A 3 4.91 -44.62 3.09
CA LEU A 3 5.72 -43.56 3.65
C LEU A 3 4.78 -42.42 4.01
N ASP A 4 4.65 -42.21 5.31
CA ASP A 4 4.05 -41.05 5.95
C ASP A 4 4.89 -39.82 5.57
N ASN A 5 4.41 -39.05 4.59
CA ASN A 5 4.97 -37.74 4.29
C ASN A 5 4.53 -36.82 5.42
N GLY A 6 5.40 -36.69 6.42
CA GLY A 6 5.19 -35.85 7.58
C GLY A 6 4.60 -34.51 7.18
N SER A 7 3.42 -34.22 7.72
CA SER A 7 2.89 -32.87 7.79
C SER A 7 3.95 -32.03 8.50
N HIS A 8 4.69 -31.24 7.75
CA HIS A 8 5.31 -30.07 8.32
C HIS A 8 4.15 -29.22 8.84
N GLU A 9 3.87 -29.35 10.14
CA GLU A 9 3.20 -28.29 10.88
C GLU A 9 4.06 -27.05 10.61
N HIS A 10 3.62 -26.22 9.67
CA HIS A 10 4.09 -24.86 9.57
C HIS A 10 3.71 -24.25 10.92
N ASN A 11 4.69 -24.22 11.82
CA ASN A 11 4.56 -23.55 13.11
C ASN A 11 3.89 -22.21 12.83
N HIS A 12 2.74 -21.97 13.44
CA HIS A 12 2.02 -20.71 13.37
C HIS A 12 2.86 -19.64 14.08
N VAL A 13 3.93 -19.19 13.42
CA VAL A 13 4.79 -18.11 13.91
C VAL A 13 3.94 -16.84 13.84
N PRO A 14 3.70 -16.16 14.98
CA PRO A 14 2.90 -14.95 14.98
C PRO A 14 3.55 -13.87 14.11
N ILE A 15 2.74 -13.24 13.26
CA ILE A 15 3.18 -12.27 12.26
C ILE A 15 3.51 -10.93 12.95
N SER A 16 4.75 -10.46 12.80
CA SER A 16 5.19 -9.16 13.33
C SER A 16 4.40 -8.01 12.71
N GLY A 17 3.89 -7.11 13.54
CA GLY A 17 3.07 -5.98 13.09
C GLY A 17 1.62 -6.33 12.76
N LEU A 18 1.19 -7.57 12.98
CA LEU A 18 -0.23 -7.97 12.91
C LEU A 18 -0.67 -8.69 14.20
N GLN A 19 -0.05 -9.82 14.51
CA GLN A 19 -0.42 -10.69 15.63
C GLN A 19 0.47 -10.47 16.86
N LYS A 20 1.67 -9.92 16.64
CA LYS A 20 2.59 -9.50 17.69
C LYS A 20 3.16 -8.11 17.38
N PRO A 21 3.59 -7.33 18.39
CA PRO A 21 4.22 -6.03 18.17
C PRO A 21 5.47 -6.10 17.29
N LEU A 22 5.79 -4.99 16.63
CA LEU A 22 7.02 -4.85 15.87
C LEU A 22 8.23 -4.81 16.82
N GLN A 23 9.33 -5.42 16.38
CA GLN A 23 10.62 -5.42 17.07
C GLN A 23 11.69 -4.76 16.19
N SER A 24 12.82 -4.36 16.77
CA SER A 24 13.86 -3.61 16.05
C SER A 24 14.46 -4.35 14.86
N ASP A 25 14.57 -5.68 14.95
CA ASP A 25 15.01 -6.56 13.88
C ASP A 25 14.05 -6.56 12.68
N CYS A 26 12.74 -6.41 12.94
CA CYS A 26 11.72 -6.33 11.91
C CYS A 26 11.95 -5.13 10.97
N PHE A 27 12.48 -4.01 11.48
CA PHE A 27 12.76 -2.82 10.67
C PHE A 27 13.95 -3.02 9.73
N ILE A 28 14.97 -3.78 10.15
CA ILE A 28 16.12 -4.09 9.28
C ILE A 28 15.63 -4.99 8.14
N GLN A 29 14.86 -6.02 8.50
CA GLN A 29 14.33 -6.98 7.54
C GLN A 29 13.35 -6.35 6.56
N ALA A 30 12.42 -5.50 7.03
CA ALA A 30 11.45 -4.84 6.16
C ALA A 30 12.11 -4.00 5.06
N CYS A 31 13.16 -3.24 5.42
CA CYS A 31 13.95 -2.46 4.46
C CYS A 31 14.60 -3.35 3.39
N GLN A 32 15.16 -4.50 3.79
CA GLN A 32 15.74 -5.47 2.86
C GLN A 32 14.67 -6.07 1.95
N SER A 33 13.58 -6.58 2.51
CA SER A 33 12.48 -7.18 1.75
C SER A 33 11.88 -6.20 0.75
N HIS A 34 11.62 -4.95 1.15
CA HIS A 34 11.15 -3.90 0.24
C HIS A 34 12.13 -3.65 -0.92
N ASN A 35 13.43 -3.53 -0.59
CA ASN A 35 14.47 -3.28 -1.58
C ASN A 35 14.75 -4.45 -2.52
N GLU A 36 14.19 -5.63 -2.26
CA GLU A 36 14.26 -6.82 -3.12
C GLU A 36 13.04 -6.97 -4.03
N LEU A 37 11.91 -6.31 -3.73
CA LEU A 37 10.69 -6.35 -4.55
C LEU A 37 10.94 -5.92 -6.00
N PRO A 38 10.30 -6.53 -7.01
CA PRO A 38 10.50 -6.11 -8.41
C PRO A 38 10.10 -4.63 -8.62
N THR A 39 10.64 -4.00 -9.66
CA THR A 39 10.13 -2.69 -10.09
C THR A 39 8.73 -2.83 -10.69
N ASP A 40 8.01 -1.73 -10.77
CA ASP A 40 6.63 -1.67 -11.27
C ASP A 40 6.46 -2.03 -12.76
N ASP A 41 7.55 -2.25 -13.50
CA ASP A 41 7.53 -2.77 -14.87
C ASP A 41 6.80 -4.11 -15.00
N VAL A 42 6.78 -4.93 -13.94
CA VAL A 42 6.12 -6.24 -13.92
C VAL A 42 4.60 -6.18 -13.82
N LEU A 43 4.05 -5.05 -13.36
CA LEU A 43 2.65 -4.92 -12.97
C LEU A 43 1.63 -5.30 -14.07
N PRO A 44 1.78 -4.92 -15.36
CA PRO A 44 0.75 -5.20 -16.36
C PRO A 44 0.56 -6.70 -16.60
N GLN A 45 1.66 -7.44 -16.72
CA GLN A 45 1.63 -8.89 -16.93
C GLN A 45 1.07 -9.62 -15.71
N VAL A 46 1.42 -9.13 -14.52
CA VAL A 46 0.96 -9.70 -13.25
C VAL A 46 -0.51 -9.39 -12.98
N GLU A 47 -0.98 -8.20 -13.36
CA GLU A 47 -2.41 -7.83 -13.26
C GLU A 47 -3.26 -8.75 -14.13
N ASP A 48 -2.87 -8.99 -15.38
CA ASP A 48 -3.60 -9.91 -16.25
C ASP A 48 -3.68 -11.31 -15.64
N GLU A 49 -2.56 -11.82 -15.11
CA GLU A 49 -2.53 -13.10 -14.40
C GLU A 49 -3.46 -13.12 -13.17
N LEU A 50 -3.45 -12.04 -12.37
CA LEU A 50 -4.35 -11.89 -11.22
C LEU A 50 -5.82 -11.92 -11.67
N LEU A 51 -6.19 -11.06 -12.62
CA LEU A 51 -7.58 -10.85 -13.04
C LEU A 51 -8.16 -12.07 -13.76
N GLU A 52 -7.36 -12.73 -14.60
CA GLU A 52 -7.83 -13.87 -15.39
C GLU A 52 -7.86 -15.18 -14.61
N LYS A 53 -6.85 -15.45 -13.78
CA LYS A 53 -6.67 -16.78 -13.16
C LYS A 53 -6.96 -16.83 -11.68
N HIS A 54 -6.58 -15.79 -10.93
CA HIS A 54 -6.49 -15.88 -9.47
C HIS A 54 -7.57 -15.09 -8.73
N ARG A 55 -8.24 -14.14 -9.39
CA ARG A 55 -9.24 -13.25 -8.79
C ARG A 55 -10.34 -14.01 -8.05
N LEU A 56 -11.06 -14.91 -8.72
CA LEU A 56 -12.19 -15.62 -8.10
C LEU A 56 -11.75 -16.59 -6.97
N PRO A 57 -10.70 -17.42 -7.14
CA PRO A 57 -10.21 -18.25 -6.04
C PRO A 57 -9.75 -17.45 -4.82
N LEU A 58 -9.04 -16.34 -5.02
CA LEU A 58 -8.57 -15.48 -3.93
C LEU A 58 -9.74 -14.77 -3.24
N GLU A 59 -10.70 -14.25 -3.98
CA GLU A 59 -11.92 -13.67 -3.42
C GLU A 59 -12.65 -14.66 -2.50
N GLN A 60 -12.82 -15.90 -2.97
CA GLN A 60 -13.46 -16.96 -2.18
C GLN A 60 -12.66 -17.32 -0.94
N LEU A 61 -11.32 -17.32 -1.02
CA LEU A 61 -10.45 -17.57 0.11
C LEU A 61 -10.64 -16.46 1.16
N PHE A 62 -10.52 -15.19 0.78
CA PHE A 62 -10.64 -14.07 1.73
C PHE A 62 -12.02 -14.06 2.40
N LYS A 63 -13.09 -14.31 1.65
CA LYS A 63 -14.47 -14.39 2.19
C LYS A 63 -14.65 -15.58 3.14
N ARG A 64 -14.08 -16.75 2.81
CA ARG A 64 -14.21 -17.96 3.64
C ARG A 64 -13.66 -17.76 5.04
N TYR A 65 -12.58 -16.99 5.18
CA TYR A 65 -11.93 -16.71 6.46
C TYR A 65 -12.29 -15.35 7.07
N SER A 66 -13.32 -14.67 6.54
CA SER A 66 -13.75 -13.35 7.01
C SER A 66 -12.63 -12.28 7.00
N ALA A 67 -11.67 -12.42 6.08
CA ALA A 67 -10.51 -11.53 5.93
C ALA A 67 -10.77 -10.35 4.97
N GLN A 68 -11.86 -10.41 4.20
CA GLN A 68 -12.12 -9.52 3.06
C GLN A 68 -12.28 -8.03 3.42
N ASP A 69 -12.60 -7.71 4.67
CA ASP A 69 -12.80 -6.35 5.15
C ASP A 69 -11.53 -5.75 5.80
N LEU A 70 -10.49 -6.57 5.99
CA LEU A 70 -9.23 -6.14 6.59
C LEU A 70 -8.06 -6.28 5.63
N PHE A 71 -8.16 -7.16 4.63
CA PHE A 71 -7.03 -7.48 3.78
C PHE A 71 -7.38 -7.43 2.30
N ALA A 72 -6.36 -7.07 1.52
CA ALA A 72 -6.36 -7.16 0.06
C ALA A 72 -5.15 -7.98 -0.41
N VAL A 73 -5.21 -8.45 -1.65
CA VAL A 73 -4.04 -8.94 -2.37
C VAL A 73 -3.21 -7.73 -2.75
N TYR A 74 -1.92 -7.77 -2.45
CA TYR A 74 -0.93 -6.78 -2.87
C TYR A 74 -0.11 -7.38 -4.00
N ILE A 75 0.01 -6.69 -5.13
CA ILE A 75 0.95 -7.10 -6.18
C ILE A 75 2.33 -6.62 -5.77
N LEU A 76 3.28 -7.53 -5.59
CA LEU A 76 4.62 -7.21 -5.11
C LEU A 76 5.33 -6.28 -6.10
N HIS A 77 5.69 -5.07 -5.65
CA HIS A 77 6.48 -4.13 -6.42
C HIS A 77 7.05 -3.01 -5.53
N ARG A 78 8.13 -2.37 -5.96
CA ARG A 78 8.65 -1.13 -5.38
C ARG A 78 8.72 -0.04 -6.44
N HIS A 79 8.45 1.19 -6.03
CA HIS A 79 8.71 2.37 -6.86
C HIS A 79 10.16 2.85 -6.75
N PHE A 80 10.76 2.76 -5.56
CA PHE A 80 12.12 3.18 -5.30
C PHE A 80 12.73 2.35 -4.17
N LYS A 81 14.06 2.42 -4.04
CA LYS A 81 14.78 1.83 -2.92
C LYS A 81 14.76 2.74 -1.71
N VAL A 82 14.57 2.15 -0.54
CA VAL A 82 14.61 2.84 0.74
C VAL A 82 16.05 2.80 1.27
N PRO A 83 16.59 3.91 1.81
CA PRO A 83 17.91 3.93 2.45
C PRO A 83 18.00 2.94 3.61
N VAL A 84 19.17 2.30 3.77
CA VAL A 84 19.44 1.41 4.90
C VAL A 84 19.26 2.18 6.22
N GLY A 85 18.58 1.55 7.18
CA GLY A 85 18.25 2.17 8.48
C GLY A 85 16.99 3.04 8.45
N SER A 86 16.21 2.97 7.38
CA SER A 86 14.90 3.61 7.26
C SER A 86 13.87 2.66 6.64
N ASN A 87 12.58 2.97 6.82
CA ASN A 87 11.45 2.22 6.27
C ASN A 87 10.36 3.15 5.74
N LEU A 88 9.46 2.57 4.93
CA LEU A 88 8.24 3.24 4.50
C LEU A 88 7.17 3.15 5.58
N VAL A 89 6.67 4.31 6.01
CA VAL A 89 5.63 4.41 7.04
C VAL A 89 4.53 5.33 6.55
N GLY A 90 3.31 4.79 6.47
CA GLY A 90 2.13 5.48 5.97
C GLY A 90 1.17 5.91 7.07
N ARG A 91 0.49 7.04 6.87
CA ARG A 91 -0.58 7.50 7.76
C ARG A 91 -1.73 8.12 6.97
N THR A 92 -2.92 8.05 7.54
CA THR A 92 -4.08 8.74 6.96
C THR A 92 -4.00 10.23 7.29
N GLU A 93 -4.30 11.07 6.31
CA GLU A 93 -4.38 12.52 6.45
C GLU A 93 -5.68 13.03 5.85
N VAL A 94 -6.17 14.15 6.37
CA VAL A 94 -7.37 14.82 5.83
C VAL A 94 -6.99 16.24 5.44
N PHE A 95 -7.26 16.59 4.18
CA PHE A 95 -7.06 17.94 3.64
C PHE A 95 -8.22 18.29 2.71
N ASP A 96 -8.74 19.52 2.83
CA ASP A 96 -9.91 19.99 2.07
C ASP A 96 -11.07 18.97 2.01
N HIS A 97 -11.43 18.39 3.16
CA HIS A 97 -12.46 17.36 3.29
C HIS A 97 -12.22 16.05 2.51
N ARG A 98 -11.02 15.86 1.94
CA ARG A 98 -10.60 14.65 1.23
C ARG A 98 -9.63 13.84 2.08
N ARG A 99 -9.66 12.51 1.90
CA ARG A 99 -8.74 11.61 2.58
C ARG A 99 -7.55 11.30 1.69
N TYR A 100 -6.41 11.27 2.33
CA TYR A 100 -5.13 10.91 1.74
C TYR A 100 -4.48 9.83 2.59
N TYR A 101 -3.66 9.00 1.96
CA TYR A 101 -2.73 8.15 2.67
C TYR A 101 -1.31 8.55 2.29
N TRP A 102 -0.57 9.10 3.24
CA TRP A 102 0.76 9.64 3.02
C TRP A 102 1.82 8.69 3.57
N THR A 103 2.59 8.09 2.67
CA THR A 103 3.71 7.21 2.98
C THR A 103 5.04 7.93 2.77
N ARG A 104 5.92 7.82 3.76
CA ARG A 104 7.21 8.52 3.78
C ARG A 104 8.32 7.61 4.29
N ILE A 105 9.55 7.99 3.96
CA ILE A 105 10.76 7.35 4.50
C ILE A 105 10.97 7.87 5.93
N VAL A 106 11.02 6.96 6.90
CA VAL A 106 11.24 7.25 8.32
C VAL A 106 12.44 6.45 8.80
N ALA A 107 13.37 7.10 9.48
CA ALA A 107 14.49 6.43 10.13
C ALA A 107 14.00 5.46 11.21
N ASN A 108 14.62 4.29 11.32
CA ASN A 108 14.15 3.22 12.22
C ASN A 108 14.02 3.68 13.68
N ASP A 109 14.95 4.52 14.14
CA ASP A 109 14.96 5.05 15.51
C ASP A 109 13.77 6.00 15.80
N ASN A 110 13.09 6.49 14.75
CA ASN A 110 11.94 7.36 14.84
C ASN A 110 10.61 6.60 14.64
N ILE A 111 10.64 5.28 14.42
CA ILE A 111 9.43 4.47 14.30
C ILE A 111 9.04 3.97 15.69
N SER A 112 7.96 4.54 16.24
CA SER A 112 7.35 4.07 17.49
C SER A 112 6.79 2.66 17.30
N SER A 113 7.47 1.62 17.79
CA SER A 113 7.04 0.21 17.63
C SER A 113 5.69 -0.13 18.26
N GLY A 114 5.21 0.68 19.21
CA GLY A 114 3.86 0.58 19.80
C GLY A 114 2.78 1.39 19.09
N GLU A 115 3.16 2.22 18.12
CA GLU A 115 2.28 3.13 17.37
C GLU A 115 2.40 2.87 15.87
N ALA A 116 2.97 1.73 15.48
CA ALA A 116 3.06 1.29 14.10
C ALA A 116 2.70 -0.19 13.98
N CYS A 117 2.08 -0.54 12.86
CA CYS A 117 1.76 -1.91 12.49
C CYS A 117 2.22 -2.19 11.05
N GLY A 118 2.26 -3.47 10.68
CA GLY A 118 2.61 -3.84 9.32
C GLY A 118 1.45 -3.51 8.36
N ARG A 119 1.80 -3.00 7.17
CA ARG A 119 0.84 -2.51 6.17
C ARG A 119 0.86 -3.34 4.89
N LYS A 120 2.04 -3.70 4.42
CA LYS A 120 2.22 -4.62 3.29
C LYS A 120 3.17 -5.73 3.74
N PHE A 121 2.87 -6.95 3.31
CA PHE A 121 3.59 -8.15 3.74
C PHE A 121 3.99 -9.00 2.55
N VAL A 122 5.21 -9.51 2.61
CA VAL A 122 5.73 -10.56 1.72
C VAL A 122 5.67 -11.90 2.44
N TYR A 123 5.51 -12.98 1.68
CA TYR A 123 5.61 -14.33 2.22
C TYR A 123 6.94 -14.95 1.81
N ASP A 124 7.74 -15.31 2.81
CA ASP A 124 8.96 -16.09 2.66
C ASP A 124 8.72 -17.52 3.14
N GLU A 125 9.08 -18.53 2.34
CA GLU A 125 8.79 -19.93 2.66
C GLU A 125 9.54 -20.44 3.90
N GLN A 126 10.64 -19.80 4.30
CA GLN A 126 11.44 -20.18 5.46
C GLN A 126 11.03 -19.40 6.72
N GLN A 127 10.64 -18.15 6.55
CA GLN A 127 10.42 -17.20 7.65
C GLN A 127 8.95 -16.85 7.88
N GLY A 128 8.08 -17.17 6.93
CA GLY A 128 6.66 -16.85 6.96
C GLY A 128 6.34 -15.44 6.46
N TRP A 129 5.28 -14.84 7.01
CA TRP A 129 4.86 -13.50 6.64
C TRP A 129 5.74 -12.44 7.28
N LEU A 130 6.27 -11.54 6.45
CA LEU A 130 7.18 -10.48 6.84
C LEU A 130 6.64 -9.12 6.38
N PRO A 131 6.53 -8.11 7.25
CA PRO A 131 6.18 -6.77 6.81
C PRO A 131 7.29 -6.17 5.95
N CYS A 132 6.93 -5.43 4.90
CA CYS A 132 7.85 -4.64 4.09
C CYS A 132 7.50 -3.14 4.05
N GLU A 133 6.27 -2.78 4.43
CA GLU A 133 5.84 -1.39 4.67
C GLU A 133 5.01 -1.32 5.96
N PHE A 134 4.99 -0.15 6.59
CA PHE A 134 4.30 0.08 7.86
C PHE A 134 3.18 1.12 7.76
N HIS A 135 2.25 1.04 8.70
CA HIS A 135 1.21 2.03 8.96
C HIS A 135 1.41 2.61 10.36
N GLU A 136 1.27 3.92 10.51
CA GLU A 136 1.18 4.57 11.83
C GLU A 136 -0.22 4.38 12.39
N GLY A 137 -0.29 3.62 13.47
CA GLY A 137 -1.52 3.23 14.11
C GLY A 137 -1.37 1.87 14.79
N LEU A 138 -2.46 1.46 15.42
CA LEU A 138 -2.55 0.15 16.04
C LEU A 138 -2.69 -0.94 14.96
N ALA A 139 -2.25 -2.15 15.29
CA ALA A 139 -2.55 -3.32 14.48
C ALA A 139 -4.07 -3.56 14.39
N PRO A 140 -4.58 -4.10 13.27
CA PRO A 140 -6.01 -4.37 13.13
C PRO A 140 -6.49 -5.40 14.16
N ASP A 141 -7.75 -5.27 14.57
CA ASP A 141 -8.42 -6.31 15.33
C ASP A 141 -8.70 -7.53 14.44
N LEU A 142 -7.96 -8.62 14.69
CA LEU A 142 -8.09 -9.87 13.96
C LEU A 142 -9.15 -10.82 14.56
N SER A 143 -9.91 -10.40 15.58
CA SER A 143 -10.88 -11.25 16.28
C SER A 143 -11.94 -11.90 15.37
N LYS A 144 -12.22 -11.27 14.22
CA LYS A 144 -13.18 -11.77 13.22
C LYS A 144 -12.54 -12.57 12.11
N VAL A 145 -11.21 -12.53 11.98
CA VAL A 145 -10.47 -13.28 10.95
C VAL A 145 -10.20 -14.67 11.48
N ASP A 146 -10.65 -15.68 10.75
CA ASP A 146 -10.36 -17.05 11.12
C ASP A 146 -8.84 -17.32 11.02
N THR A 147 -8.28 -17.95 12.06
CA THR A 147 -6.83 -18.17 12.21
C THR A 147 -6.22 -19.01 11.08
N GLY A 148 -7.04 -19.77 10.35
CA GLY A 148 -6.64 -20.52 9.17
C GLY A 148 -6.36 -19.66 7.94
N PHE A 149 -6.70 -18.36 7.94
CA PHE A 149 -6.51 -17.46 6.80
C PHE A 149 -5.04 -17.41 6.33
N PHE A 150 -4.13 -17.05 7.23
CA PHE A 150 -2.73 -16.83 6.90
C PHE A 150 -2.00 -18.07 6.35
N PRO A 151 -2.11 -19.28 6.95
CA PRO A 151 -1.50 -20.47 6.38
C PRO A 151 -2.15 -20.89 5.06
N GLU A 152 -3.47 -20.74 4.89
CA GLU A 152 -4.15 -21.10 3.64
C GLU A 152 -3.81 -20.14 2.50
N PHE A 153 -3.70 -18.84 2.79
CA PHE A 153 -3.25 -17.88 1.79
C PHE A 153 -1.80 -18.16 1.40
N ALA A 154 -0.90 -18.40 2.35
CA ALA A 154 0.47 -18.81 2.08
C ALA A 154 0.56 -20.09 1.23
N ASN A 155 -0.19 -21.13 1.60
CA ASN A 155 -0.27 -22.38 0.85
C ASN A 155 -0.79 -22.16 -0.57
N TYR A 156 -1.80 -21.29 -0.74
CA TYR A 156 -2.28 -20.91 -2.06
C TYR A 156 -1.15 -20.28 -2.90
N LEU A 157 -0.41 -19.30 -2.33
CA LEU A 157 0.70 -18.65 -3.02
C LEU A 157 1.78 -19.65 -3.43
N THR A 158 2.25 -20.51 -2.52
CA THR A 158 3.28 -21.52 -2.81
C THR A 158 2.80 -22.53 -3.86
N LYS A 159 1.59 -23.09 -3.70
CA LYS A 159 1.03 -24.08 -4.64
C LYS A 159 0.91 -23.54 -6.06
N HIS A 160 0.60 -22.26 -6.21
CA HIS A 160 0.43 -21.60 -7.49
C HIS A 160 1.69 -20.86 -7.97
N LYS A 161 2.82 -20.94 -7.24
CA LYS A 161 4.10 -20.26 -7.54
C LYS A 161 3.96 -18.73 -7.62
N LEU A 162 3.20 -18.15 -6.71
CA LEU A 162 2.87 -16.73 -6.65
C LEU A 162 3.59 -15.98 -5.52
N THR A 163 4.49 -16.62 -4.77
CA THR A 163 5.19 -16.03 -3.62
C THR A 163 6.08 -14.84 -3.99
N SER A 164 6.58 -14.80 -5.23
CA SER A 164 7.32 -13.66 -5.79
C SER A 164 6.42 -12.62 -6.48
N THR A 165 5.11 -12.83 -6.47
CA THR A 165 4.15 -12.07 -7.29
C THR A 165 3.12 -11.36 -6.43
N PHE A 166 2.56 -12.06 -5.44
CA PHE A 166 1.53 -11.53 -4.57
C PHE A 166 1.96 -11.55 -3.11
N GLY A 167 1.52 -10.53 -2.39
CA GLY A 167 1.62 -10.39 -0.95
C GLY A 167 0.26 -10.04 -0.34
N LEU A 168 0.30 -9.66 0.93
CA LEU A 168 -0.88 -9.25 1.70
C LEU A 168 -0.81 -7.76 1.97
N GLU A 169 -1.92 -7.06 1.77
CA GLU A 169 -2.10 -5.67 2.19
C GLU A 169 -3.12 -5.60 3.32
N TYR A 170 -2.76 -4.94 4.42
CA TYR A 170 -3.73 -4.49 5.42
C TYR A 170 -4.47 -3.24 4.89
N ILE A 171 -5.79 -3.34 4.77
CA ILE A 171 -6.65 -2.22 4.40
C ILE A 171 -6.94 -1.39 5.65
N VAL A 172 -6.30 -0.24 5.73
CA VAL A 172 -6.56 0.78 6.75
C VAL A 172 -8.04 1.19 6.69
N PRO A 173 -8.81 1.17 7.81
CA PRO A 173 -10.27 1.31 7.81
C PRO A 173 -10.79 2.55 7.07
N GLU A 174 -10.09 3.66 7.20
CA GLU A 174 -10.42 4.95 6.57
C GLU A 174 -10.40 4.87 5.03
N LEU A 175 -9.67 3.91 4.47
CA LEU A 175 -9.54 3.69 3.05
C LEU A 175 -10.51 2.64 2.53
N LEU A 176 -11.17 1.85 3.37
CA LEU A 176 -11.90 0.63 2.98
C LEU A 176 -12.93 0.85 1.86
N LEU A 177 -13.63 1.98 1.91
CA LEU A 177 -14.77 2.29 1.05
C LEU A 177 -14.39 2.94 -0.29
N VAL A 178 -13.13 3.32 -0.47
CA VAL A 178 -12.68 4.12 -1.60
C VAL A 178 -11.70 3.32 -2.46
N ASN A 179 -11.79 3.52 -3.78
CA ASN A 179 -10.69 3.14 -4.65
C ASN A 179 -9.62 4.21 -4.51
N MET A 180 -8.37 3.77 -4.45
CA MET A 180 -7.23 4.64 -4.25
C MET A 180 -6.40 4.71 -5.51
N PHE A 181 -5.78 5.85 -5.71
CA PHE A 181 -4.83 6.10 -6.77
C PHE A 181 -3.48 6.46 -6.17
N GLU A 182 -2.45 5.72 -6.53
CA GLU A 182 -1.09 5.83 -6.01
C GLU A 182 -0.26 6.79 -6.85
N ILE A 183 0.32 7.77 -6.17
CA ILE A 183 1.16 8.83 -6.76
C ILE A 183 2.53 8.77 -6.10
N THR A 184 3.56 8.58 -6.91
CA THR A 184 4.96 8.57 -6.48
C THR A 184 5.59 9.93 -6.74
N LEU A 185 6.24 10.48 -5.71
CA LEU A 185 7.02 11.70 -5.79
C LEU A 185 8.52 11.38 -5.89
N SER A 186 9.28 12.19 -6.62
CA SER A 186 10.72 11.98 -6.85
C SER A 186 11.59 12.03 -5.57
N ASN A 187 11.06 12.49 -4.44
CA ASN A 187 11.74 12.47 -3.14
C ASN A 187 11.49 11.18 -2.32
N GLY A 188 10.91 10.14 -2.91
CA GLY A 188 10.62 8.88 -2.20
C GLY A 188 9.39 8.96 -1.29
N VAL A 189 8.46 9.87 -1.59
CA VAL A 189 7.15 9.94 -0.94
C VAL A 189 6.11 9.29 -1.84
N LEU A 190 5.16 8.58 -1.23
CA LEU A 190 3.99 8.03 -1.91
C LEU A 190 2.73 8.63 -1.31
N VAL A 191 1.77 8.99 -2.15
CA VAL A 191 0.47 9.51 -1.74
C VAL A 191 -0.62 8.70 -2.41
N LEU A 192 -1.52 8.13 -1.61
CA LEU A 192 -2.77 7.60 -2.13
C LEU A 192 -3.85 8.68 -2.05
N VAL A 193 -4.51 8.93 -3.17
CA VAL A 193 -5.65 9.84 -3.31
C VAL A 193 -6.89 9.04 -3.71
N GLU A 194 -8.10 9.51 -3.38
CA GLU A 194 -9.30 8.81 -3.86
C GLU A 194 -9.40 8.89 -5.39
N SER A 195 -9.58 7.75 -6.05
CA SER A 195 -9.55 7.68 -7.53
C SER A 195 -10.64 8.53 -8.20
N ALA A 196 -11.75 8.78 -7.50
CA ALA A 196 -12.84 9.65 -7.99
C ALA A 196 -12.40 11.11 -8.19
N HIS A 197 -11.29 11.51 -7.57
CA HIS A 197 -10.70 12.83 -7.68
C HIS A 197 -9.51 12.87 -8.64
N VAL A 198 -9.29 11.84 -9.46
CA VAL A 198 -8.22 11.85 -10.47
C VAL A 198 -8.82 11.64 -11.85
N SER A 199 -8.77 12.67 -12.68
CA SER A 199 -9.03 12.57 -14.13
C SER A 199 -7.78 12.06 -14.81
N MET A 200 -7.93 11.04 -15.63
CA MET A 200 -6.78 10.28 -16.12
C MET A 200 -6.43 10.59 -17.57
N GLY A 201 -7.30 11.34 -18.27
CA GLY A 201 -7.23 11.47 -19.72
C GLY A 201 -7.06 10.09 -20.38
N ASP A 202 -6.09 10.00 -21.29
CA ASP A 202 -5.73 8.77 -22.01
C ASP A 202 -4.67 7.90 -21.29
N SER A 203 -4.37 8.19 -20.01
CA SER A 203 -3.31 7.49 -19.27
C SER A 203 -3.71 6.07 -18.89
N VAL A 204 -2.76 5.15 -18.90
CA VAL A 204 -2.96 3.74 -18.52
C VAL A 204 -2.87 3.59 -17.00
N LYS A 205 -3.81 2.83 -16.44
CA LYS A 205 -3.79 2.37 -15.04
C LYS A 205 -3.29 0.95 -14.98
N VAL A 206 -2.63 0.63 -13.88
CA VAL A 206 -2.38 -0.76 -13.50
C VAL A 206 -2.76 -0.95 -12.04
N THR A 207 -3.37 -2.08 -11.72
CA THR A 207 -3.74 -2.39 -10.35
C THR A 207 -2.50 -2.72 -9.53
N THR A 208 -2.37 -2.17 -8.34
CA THR A 208 -1.30 -2.48 -7.35
C THR A 208 -1.83 -3.26 -6.15
N SER A 209 -3.12 -3.11 -5.84
CA SER A 209 -3.80 -3.91 -4.82
C SER A 209 -5.27 -4.16 -5.16
N LEU A 210 -5.76 -5.35 -4.82
CA LEU A 210 -7.12 -5.80 -5.09
C LEU A 210 -7.75 -6.46 -3.85
N GLY A 211 -8.87 -5.92 -3.38
CA GLY A 211 -9.62 -6.45 -2.23
C GLY A 211 -11.13 -6.56 -2.48
N TRP A 212 -11.83 -7.26 -1.59
CA TRP A 212 -13.27 -7.56 -1.75
C TRP A 212 -14.11 -7.20 -0.51
N PRO A 213 -14.15 -5.93 -0.09
CA PRO A 213 -14.90 -5.54 1.11
C PRO A 213 -16.36 -5.97 1.02
N SER A 214 -16.90 -6.55 2.09
CA SER A 214 -18.29 -7.04 2.17
C SER A 214 -19.32 -5.92 2.05
N CYS A 215 -18.92 -4.70 2.40
CA CYS A 215 -19.73 -3.49 2.27
C CYS A 215 -19.86 -2.97 0.84
N ARG A 216 -19.18 -3.59 -0.15
CA ARG A 216 -19.19 -3.17 -1.55
C ARG A 216 -19.68 -4.31 -2.45
N SER A 217 -20.40 -3.94 -3.51
CA SER A 217 -20.80 -4.87 -4.59
C SER A 217 -19.69 -5.10 -5.62
N VAL A 218 -18.63 -4.29 -5.55
CA VAL A 218 -17.48 -4.32 -6.46
C VAL A 218 -16.19 -4.37 -5.64
N GLU A 219 -15.14 -4.87 -6.28
CA GLU A 219 -13.79 -4.89 -5.71
C GLU A 219 -13.26 -3.48 -5.40
N ARG A 220 -12.43 -3.42 -4.36
CA ARG A 220 -11.64 -2.25 -3.99
C ARG A 220 -10.29 -2.38 -4.67
N ARG A 221 -9.91 -1.33 -5.41
CA ARG A 221 -8.62 -1.26 -6.10
C ARG A 221 -7.78 -0.12 -5.55
N THR A 222 -6.48 -0.38 -5.46
CA THR A 222 -5.46 0.66 -5.51
C THR A 222 -4.81 0.54 -6.88
N ASP A 223 -4.79 1.62 -7.65
CA ASP A 223 -4.21 1.69 -8.98
C ASP A 223 -3.06 2.69 -9.01
N CYS A 224 -2.12 2.54 -9.94
CA CYS A 224 -1.06 3.51 -10.16
C CYS A 224 -0.95 3.95 -11.63
N TRP A 225 -0.19 5.02 -11.91
CA TRP A 225 -0.03 5.57 -13.26
C TRP A 225 1.08 4.86 -14.04
N LYS A 226 0.77 4.50 -15.28
CA LYS A 226 1.80 4.15 -16.28
C LYS A 226 1.85 5.14 -17.42
N ASN A 227 3.08 5.49 -17.80
CA ASN A 227 3.39 6.09 -19.09
C ASN A 227 3.05 5.08 -20.21
N PRO A 228 2.82 5.55 -21.45
CA PRO A 228 2.57 4.66 -22.60
C PRO A 228 3.68 3.63 -22.88
N ASP A 229 4.91 3.88 -22.40
CA ASP A 229 6.04 2.95 -22.49
C ASP A 229 6.07 1.90 -21.37
N GLY A 230 5.10 1.93 -20.45
CA GLY A 230 4.96 1.01 -19.33
C GLY A 230 5.67 1.43 -18.05
N SER A 231 6.52 2.48 -18.08
CA SER A 231 7.18 3.02 -16.90
C SER A 231 6.19 3.76 -15.99
N HIS A 232 6.46 3.80 -14.69
CA HIS A 232 5.61 4.53 -13.77
C HIS A 232 5.76 6.04 -13.94
N LYS A 233 4.63 6.77 -13.91
CA LYS A 233 4.68 8.24 -13.97
C LYS A 233 5.02 8.79 -12.60
N GLU A 234 6.23 9.32 -12.46
CA GLU A 234 6.62 10.08 -11.28
C GLU A 234 6.13 11.54 -11.38
N VAL A 235 5.59 12.05 -10.28
CA VAL A 235 5.35 13.48 -10.11
C VAL A 235 6.70 14.09 -9.74
N ASN A 236 7.32 14.71 -10.73
CA ASN A 236 8.63 15.33 -10.56
C ASN A 236 8.48 16.55 -9.65
N VAL A 237 8.99 16.46 -8.44
CA VAL A 237 9.01 17.55 -7.46
C VAL A 237 10.41 18.16 -7.42
N ASP A 238 10.50 19.48 -7.24
CA ASP A 238 11.79 20.15 -7.09
C ASP A 238 12.48 19.63 -5.82
N THR A 239 13.47 18.74 -6.00
CA THR A 239 14.19 18.05 -4.92
C THR A 239 15.05 18.98 -4.08
N HIS A 240 15.22 20.25 -4.49
CA HIS A 240 15.90 21.28 -3.71
C HIS A 240 14.99 21.97 -2.68
N LYS A 241 13.66 21.79 -2.76
CA LYS A 241 12.73 22.26 -1.72
C LYS A 241 12.49 21.14 -0.72
N SER A 242 12.64 21.45 0.57
CA SER A 242 12.36 20.50 1.64
C SER A 242 10.85 20.36 1.83
N TYR A 243 10.26 19.27 1.31
CA TYR A 243 8.86 18.91 1.57
C TYR A 243 8.80 18.13 2.90
N ASN A 244 8.86 18.87 4.01
CA ASN A 244 8.96 18.27 5.35
C ASN A 244 7.61 18.03 6.01
N SER A 245 6.52 18.50 5.40
CA SER A 245 5.16 18.35 5.93
C SER A 245 4.18 17.84 4.88
N PHE A 246 3.08 17.23 5.35
CA PHE A 246 1.99 16.81 4.50
C PHE A 246 1.40 17.97 3.67
N ASN A 247 1.33 19.18 4.25
CA ASN A 247 0.83 20.37 3.56
C ASN A 247 1.70 20.76 2.35
N ASP A 248 3.02 20.57 2.44
CA ASP A 248 3.92 20.86 1.33
C ASP A 248 3.74 19.83 0.20
N VAL A 249 3.57 18.56 0.58
CA VAL A 249 3.34 17.43 -0.33
C VAL A 249 1.99 17.57 -1.04
N ILE A 250 0.91 17.88 -0.32
CA ILE A 250 -0.43 17.90 -0.91
C ILE A 250 -0.60 19.07 -1.89
N GLY A 251 -0.03 20.24 -1.59
CA GLY A 251 -0.06 21.36 -2.52
C GLY A 251 0.61 21.04 -3.86
N LEU A 252 1.65 20.21 -3.88
CA LEU A 252 2.27 19.73 -5.13
C LEU A 252 1.39 18.74 -5.86
N VAL A 253 0.84 17.76 -5.13
CA VAL A 253 -0.04 16.74 -5.69
C VAL A 253 -1.27 17.41 -6.30
N GLU A 254 -1.91 18.36 -5.62
CA GLU A 254 -3.05 19.11 -6.14
C GLU A 254 -2.69 20.00 -7.33
N ASN A 255 -1.53 20.66 -7.33
CA ASN A 255 -1.07 21.46 -8.47
C ASN A 255 -0.71 20.62 -9.69
N GLN A 256 -0.26 19.38 -9.53
CA GLN A 256 -0.03 18.49 -10.67
C GLN A 256 -1.31 17.77 -11.09
N LEU A 257 -2.17 17.45 -10.14
CA LEU A 257 -3.50 16.95 -10.41
C LEU A 257 -4.43 18.06 -10.91
N SER A 258 -4.09 19.35 -10.88
CA SER A 258 -4.99 20.42 -11.33
C SER A 258 -5.32 20.29 -12.81
N ASP A 259 -4.38 19.83 -13.62
CA ASP A 259 -4.59 19.50 -15.05
C ASP A 259 -5.54 18.28 -15.23
N TYR A 260 -5.77 17.56 -14.14
CA TYR A 260 -6.44 16.28 -14.04
C TYR A 260 -7.56 16.30 -12.98
N LEU A 261 -7.98 17.47 -12.48
CA LEU A 261 -9.01 17.62 -11.45
C LEU A 261 -10.11 18.48 -12.06
N PRO A 262 -11.33 17.94 -12.26
CA PRO A 262 -12.44 18.78 -12.73
C PRO A 262 -12.71 19.89 -11.70
N GLY A 263 -12.49 21.16 -12.10
CA GLY A 263 -12.79 22.35 -11.29
C GLY A 263 -11.60 23.04 -10.59
N SER A 264 -10.36 22.64 -10.87
CA SER A 264 -9.15 23.20 -10.23
C SER A 264 -8.80 24.66 -10.59
N GLN A 265 -9.42 25.24 -11.63
CA GLN A 265 -9.11 26.61 -12.07
C GLN A 265 -9.49 27.71 -11.06
N SER A 266 -10.23 27.43 -9.98
CA SER A 266 -10.63 28.44 -8.99
C SER A 266 -9.65 28.65 -7.82
N PHE A 267 -8.60 27.83 -7.69
CA PHE A 267 -7.80 27.81 -6.46
C PHE A 267 -6.61 28.78 -6.45
N LEU A 268 -6.07 29.15 -7.61
CA LEU A 268 -4.97 30.13 -7.68
C LEU A 268 -5.47 31.57 -7.46
N GLU A 269 -6.74 31.88 -7.75
CA GLU A 269 -7.28 33.25 -7.62
C GLU A 269 -7.55 33.69 -6.16
N ASN A 270 -7.56 32.75 -5.20
CA ASN A 270 -7.82 33.07 -3.79
C ASN A 270 -6.56 33.21 -2.93
N ARG A 271 -5.37 32.85 -3.44
CA ARG A 271 -4.10 33.03 -2.71
C ARG A 271 -3.62 34.49 -2.74
N ASP A 272 -3.95 35.24 -3.79
CA ASP A 272 -3.53 36.64 -3.95
C ASP A 272 -4.48 37.66 -3.29
N LYS A 273 -5.50 37.22 -2.55
CA LYS A 273 -6.49 38.11 -1.88
C LYS A 273 -6.40 38.16 -0.36
N ALA A 274 -5.48 37.43 0.26
CA ALA A 274 -5.21 37.58 1.69
C ALA A 274 -4.27 38.77 1.91
N ALA A 275 -4.84 39.96 2.07
CA ALA A 275 -4.12 41.12 2.59
C ALA A 275 -3.57 40.83 4.00
N PRO A 276 -2.40 41.37 4.38
CA PRO A 276 -1.88 41.20 5.73
C PRO A 276 -2.83 41.88 6.73
N VAL A 277 -3.26 41.12 7.73
CA VAL A 277 -3.93 41.68 8.91
C VAL A 277 -2.84 42.33 9.75
N ASP A 278 -2.80 43.66 9.73
CA ASP A 278 -2.02 44.44 10.68
C ASP A 278 -2.56 44.18 12.10
N LEU A 279 -1.67 43.74 12.98
CA LEU A 279 -1.89 43.67 14.41
C LEU A 279 -1.42 44.99 15.03
N GLU A 280 -2.38 45.83 15.43
CA GLU A 280 -2.23 46.80 16.53
C GLU A 280 -3.02 46.30 17.75
#